data_AF-A0A951AZ90-F1
#
_entry.id   AF-A0A951AZ90-F1
#
_cell.length_a   1.000
_cell.length_b   1.000
_cell.length_c   1.000
_cell.angle_alpha   90.00
_cell.angle_beta   90.00
_cell.angle_gamma   90.00
#
_symmetry.space_group_name_H-M   'P 1'
#
loop_
_entity.id
_entity.type
_entity.pdbx_description
1 polymer ?
#
loop_
_entity_poly.entity_id
_entity_poly.type
_entity_poly.pdbx_seq_one_letter_code
_entity_poly.pdbx_strand_id
1 'polypeptide(L)'
;MRLRLSLALLFAVTHAGWCAPSRGAGPLAAPDVSAGYAIYAHGLHVADMQAGYSLDPIGYRVQIAYHTTGLAGVLWGGHQLSIAEGSWNLAAALPRRFEGEGVWRGDQRSTVIAYEQGQPSVQVLIPPADAERDPVPEALQANTIDTLSALAQLLRQVETTGRCESRARTFDGRRLAEVSARTAGDETLTATARSPFAGPALRCDFEGRQLAGFLRGEDQEALRRVQHGSAWLAPVAPGGPKVPVRISFETRWFGTTTMYWTGRPTE
;
A
#
# COMPACT_ATOMS: atom_id res chain seq x y z
N MET A 1 88.28 -16.63 -13.91
CA MET A 1 87.56 -15.47 -14.49
C MET A 1 86.93 -15.89 -15.80
N ARG A 2 85.60 -16.13 -15.84
CA ARG A 2 84.74 -16.16 -17.05
C ARG A 2 83.27 -16.45 -16.67
N LEU A 3 82.45 -15.42 -16.90
CA LEU A 3 81.01 -15.33 -17.20
C LEU A 3 80.12 -16.58 -17.01
N ARG A 4 79.06 -16.44 -16.20
CA ARG A 4 77.85 -17.28 -16.24
C ARG A 4 76.66 -16.39 -16.61
N LEU A 5 75.99 -16.70 -17.72
CA LEU A 5 74.79 -16.03 -18.22
C LEU A 5 73.54 -16.63 -17.57
N SER A 6 72.61 -15.76 -17.15
CA SER A 6 71.38 -16.05 -16.43
C SER A 6 70.26 -16.60 -17.33
N LEU A 7 69.49 -17.56 -16.82
CA LEU A 7 68.23 -18.03 -17.42
C LEU A 7 67.07 -17.51 -16.56
N ALA A 8 66.20 -16.67 -17.13
CA ALA A 8 64.96 -16.20 -16.48
C ALA A 8 63.76 -16.85 -17.17
N LEU A 9 62.93 -17.57 -16.41
CA LEU A 9 61.62 -18.06 -16.84
C LEU A 9 60.53 -17.26 -16.11
N LEU A 10 59.73 -16.51 -16.89
CA LEU A 10 58.51 -15.86 -16.42
C LEU A 10 57.35 -16.86 -16.43
N PHE A 11 56.68 -17.02 -15.28
CA PHE A 11 55.36 -17.65 -15.18
C PHE A 11 54.27 -16.58 -15.35
N ALA A 12 53.43 -16.72 -16.38
CA ALA A 12 52.23 -15.92 -16.56
C ALA A 12 51.04 -16.62 -15.89
N VAL A 13 50.42 -15.97 -14.89
CA VAL A 13 49.19 -16.44 -14.23
C VAL A 13 48.00 -15.75 -14.90
N THR A 14 47.25 -16.49 -15.72
CA THR A 14 45.99 -16.03 -16.33
C THR A 14 44.84 -16.21 -15.35
N HIS A 15 44.30 -15.10 -14.84
CA HIS A 15 43.09 -15.09 -14.02
C HIS A 15 41.86 -15.22 -14.92
N ALA A 16 41.27 -16.42 -15.00
CA ALA A 16 39.96 -16.62 -15.58
C ALA A 16 38.89 -16.12 -14.59
N GLY A 17 38.41 -14.88 -14.79
CA GLY A 17 37.30 -14.32 -14.03
C GLY A 17 35.99 -15.02 -14.38
N TRP A 18 35.42 -15.75 -13.43
CA TRP A 18 34.07 -16.31 -13.50
C TRP A 18 33.07 -15.16 -13.33
N CYS A 19 32.48 -14.68 -14.42
CA CYS A 19 31.26 -13.87 -14.35
C CYS A 19 30.09 -14.78 -13.98
N ALA A 20 29.67 -14.73 -12.71
CA ALA A 20 28.37 -15.28 -12.33
C ALA A 20 27.27 -14.43 -12.99
N PRO A 21 26.27 -15.05 -13.66
CA PRO A 21 25.16 -14.30 -14.23
C PRO A 21 24.36 -13.64 -13.10
N SER A 22 24.33 -12.31 -13.12
CA SER A 22 23.39 -11.52 -12.33
C SER A 22 21.96 -11.91 -12.75
N ARG A 23 21.20 -12.53 -11.83
CA ARG A 23 19.74 -12.68 -12.00
C ARG A 23 19.14 -11.28 -12.02
N GLY A 24 18.95 -10.73 -13.22
CA GLY A 24 18.17 -9.53 -13.41
C GLY A 24 16.76 -9.77 -12.87
N ALA A 25 16.23 -8.79 -12.13
CA ALA A 25 14.84 -8.78 -11.73
C ALA A 25 13.98 -8.87 -13.00
N GLY A 26 13.31 -10.01 -13.19
CA GLY A 26 12.36 -10.18 -14.28
C GLY A 26 11.19 -9.18 -14.16
N PRO A 27 10.44 -8.95 -15.24
CA PRO A 27 9.23 -8.13 -15.18
C PRO A 27 8.31 -8.65 -14.06
N LEU A 28 7.80 -7.73 -13.26
CA LEU A 28 6.85 -8.02 -12.19
C LEU A 28 5.64 -8.74 -12.80
N ALA A 29 5.29 -9.90 -12.26
CA ALA A 29 4.08 -10.61 -12.69
C ALA A 29 2.87 -9.68 -12.56
N ALA A 30 1.99 -9.68 -13.57
CA ALA A 30 0.76 -8.91 -13.55
C ALA A 30 -0.12 -9.36 -12.36
N PRO A 31 -0.83 -8.44 -11.70
CA PRO A 31 -1.70 -8.81 -10.59
C PRO A 31 -2.87 -9.68 -11.08
N ASP A 32 -3.30 -10.62 -10.23
CA ASP A 32 -4.40 -11.54 -10.55
C ASP A 32 -5.74 -10.81 -10.67
N VAL A 33 -5.88 -9.73 -9.90
CA VAL A 33 -7.04 -8.85 -9.90
C VAL A 33 -6.59 -7.43 -10.19
N SER A 34 -7.29 -6.76 -11.11
CA SER A 34 -7.14 -5.33 -11.37
C SER A 34 -8.49 -4.62 -11.30
N ALA A 35 -8.50 -3.42 -10.73
CA ALA A 35 -9.70 -2.61 -10.55
C ALA A 35 -9.38 -1.11 -10.69
N GLY A 36 -10.21 -0.42 -11.47
CA GLY A 36 -10.22 1.04 -11.59
C GLY A 36 -11.24 1.66 -10.64
N TYR A 37 -10.97 2.88 -10.21
CA TYR A 37 -11.76 3.61 -9.25
C TYR A 37 -11.80 5.10 -9.56
N ALA A 38 -12.97 5.72 -9.35
CA ALA A 38 -13.15 7.17 -9.35
C ALA A 38 -13.42 7.66 -7.92
N ILE A 39 -12.68 8.67 -7.47
CA ILE A 39 -12.75 9.22 -6.12
C ILE A 39 -13.47 10.56 -6.14
N TYR A 40 -14.46 10.70 -5.27
CA TYR A 40 -15.26 11.91 -5.12
C TYR A 40 -15.15 12.47 -3.71
N ALA A 41 -14.99 13.80 -3.61
CA ALA A 41 -15.08 14.53 -2.35
C ALA A 41 -16.06 15.70 -2.52
N HIS A 42 -16.99 15.87 -1.59
CA HIS A 42 -18.09 16.85 -1.71
C HIS A 42 -18.84 16.80 -3.07
N GLY A 43 -18.93 15.61 -3.68
CA GLY A 43 -19.57 15.39 -4.98
C GLY A 43 -18.75 15.73 -6.21
N LEU A 44 -17.55 16.30 -6.05
CA LEU A 44 -16.60 16.60 -7.12
C LEU A 44 -15.68 15.40 -7.37
N HIS A 45 -15.41 15.08 -8.63
CA HIS A 45 -14.39 14.08 -9.00
C HIS A 45 -13.00 14.67 -8.76
N VAL A 46 -12.22 14.07 -7.87
CA VAL A 46 -10.95 14.63 -7.39
C VAL A 46 -9.73 13.79 -7.75
N ALA A 47 -9.91 12.49 -8.01
CA ALA A 47 -8.84 11.59 -8.38
C ALA A 47 -9.38 10.33 -9.05
N ASP A 48 -8.51 9.68 -9.83
CA ASP A 48 -8.68 8.31 -10.28
C ASP A 48 -7.62 7.43 -9.63
N MET A 49 -7.98 6.16 -9.41
CA MET A 49 -7.10 5.16 -8.81
C MET A 49 -7.19 3.85 -9.57
N GLN A 50 -6.06 3.18 -9.71
CA GLN A 50 -5.94 1.80 -10.15
C GLN A 50 -5.41 0.98 -8.99
N ALA A 51 -6.05 -0.15 -8.69
CA ALA A 51 -5.54 -1.11 -7.73
C ALA A 51 -5.32 -2.46 -8.43
N GLY A 52 -4.24 -3.13 -8.07
CA GLY A 52 -3.93 -4.48 -8.47
C GLY A 52 -3.55 -5.31 -7.25
N TYR A 53 -4.00 -6.56 -7.18
CA TYR A 53 -3.54 -7.46 -6.13
C TYR A 53 -3.48 -8.92 -6.56
N SER A 54 -2.55 -9.65 -5.95
CA SER A 54 -2.42 -11.10 -5.98
C SER A 54 -2.38 -11.61 -4.54
N LEU A 55 -3.33 -12.48 -4.18
CA LEU A 55 -3.44 -13.07 -2.84
C LEU A 55 -3.35 -14.59 -2.97
N ASP A 56 -2.12 -15.09 -3.09
CA ASP A 56 -1.87 -16.52 -3.20
C ASP A 56 -1.82 -17.19 -1.80
N PRO A 57 -1.77 -18.53 -1.71
CA PRO A 57 -1.76 -19.23 -0.42
C PRO A 57 -0.54 -18.95 0.47
N ILE A 58 0.60 -18.53 -0.10
CA ILE A 58 1.88 -18.37 0.61
C ILE A 58 2.31 -16.91 0.77
N GLY A 59 1.74 -15.99 -0.01
CA GLY A 59 2.00 -14.57 0.09
C GLY A 59 1.06 -13.69 -0.70
N TYR A 60 1.46 -12.43 -0.79
CA TYR A 60 0.67 -11.40 -1.44
C TYR A 60 1.53 -10.33 -2.08
N ARG A 61 0.90 -9.65 -3.03
CA ARG A 61 1.34 -8.39 -3.58
C ARG A 61 0.12 -7.50 -3.79
N VAL A 62 0.21 -6.24 -3.35
CA VAL A 62 -0.81 -5.22 -3.55
C VAL A 62 -0.13 -4.00 -4.16
N GLN A 63 -0.74 -3.43 -5.20
CA GLN A 63 -0.29 -2.24 -5.88
C GLN A 63 -1.46 -1.26 -6.00
N ILE A 64 -1.22 0.01 -5.71
CA ILE A 64 -2.17 1.09 -5.89
C ILE A 64 -1.48 2.24 -6.60
N ALA A 65 -2.04 2.71 -7.70
CA ALA A 65 -1.64 3.94 -8.37
C ALA A 65 -2.81 4.93 -8.31
N TYR A 66 -2.56 6.20 -7.98
CA TYR A 66 -3.58 7.24 -8.09
C TYR A 66 -3.02 8.49 -8.74
N HIS A 67 -3.89 9.29 -9.34
CA HIS A 67 -3.59 10.65 -9.75
C HIS A 67 -4.80 11.56 -9.49
N THR A 68 -4.53 12.80 -9.11
CA THR A 68 -5.57 13.82 -8.97
C THR A 68 -6.12 14.26 -10.32
N THR A 69 -7.39 14.66 -10.38
CA THR A 69 -8.06 15.09 -11.61
C THR A 69 -8.81 16.41 -11.43
N GLY A 70 -9.24 17.00 -12.55
CA GLY A 70 -10.06 18.22 -12.55
C GLY A 70 -9.42 19.39 -11.80
N LEU A 71 -10.26 20.17 -11.10
CA LEU A 71 -9.82 21.33 -10.33
C LEU A 71 -8.88 20.94 -9.17
N ALA A 72 -9.07 19.78 -8.56
CA ALA A 72 -8.18 19.27 -7.53
C ALA A 72 -6.78 19.00 -8.09
N GLY A 73 -6.68 18.50 -9.32
CA GLY A 73 -5.41 18.32 -10.02
C GLY A 73 -4.69 19.63 -10.35
N VAL A 74 -5.42 20.71 -10.62
CA VAL A 74 -4.81 22.03 -10.87
C VAL A 74 -4.27 22.65 -9.59
N LEU A 75 -5.02 22.55 -8.48
CA LEU A 75 -4.64 23.19 -7.20
C LEU A 75 -3.66 22.36 -6.37
N TRP A 76 -3.84 21.04 -6.37
CA TRP A 76 -3.13 20.09 -5.52
C TRP A 76 -2.67 18.86 -6.30
N GLY A 77 -2.20 19.10 -7.52
CA GLY A 77 -1.73 18.07 -8.44
C GLY A 77 -0.78 17.08 -7.79
N GLY A 78 -1.09 15.80 -7.94
CA GLY A 78 -0.23 14.74 -7.46
C GLY A 78 -0.58 13.38 -8.05
N HIS A 79 0.41 12.50 -8.04
CA HIS A 79 0.26 11.10 -8.37
C HIS A 79 1.12 10.28 -7.42
N GLN A 80 0.74 9.03 -7.20
CA GLN A 80 1.53 8.10 -6.39
C GLN A 80 1.32 6.70 -6.89
N LEU A 81 2.39 5.92 -6.91
CA LEU A 81 2.41 4.48 -7.03
C LEU A 81 2.87 3.91 -5.69
N SER A 82 2.12 2.95 -5.14
CA SER A 82 2.47 2.25 -3.92
C SER A 82 2.35 0.74 -4.11
N ILE A 83 3.29 0.00 -3.56
CA ILE A 83 3.43 -1.44 -3.70
C ILE A 83 3.76 -2.01 -2.31
N ALA A 84 3.04 -3.05 -1.91
CA ALA A 84 3.38 -3.86 -0.75
C ALA A 84 3.44 -5.33 -1.12
N GLU A 85 4.37 -6.05 -0.52
CA GLU A 85 4.50 -7.49 -0.69
C GLU A 85 4.92 -8.16 0.60
N GLY A 86 4.50 -9.42 0.75
CA GLY A 86 4.75 -10.18 1.96
C GLY A 86 4.35 -11.64 1.85
N SER A 87 4.34 -12.29 2.99
CA SER A 87 3.85 -13.66 3.19
C SER A 87 2.72 -13.66 4.22
N TRP A 88 2.15 -14.83 4.48
CA TRP A 88 1.11 -15.00 5.48
C TRP A 88 1.62 -15.74 6.72
N ASN A 89 1.10 -15.37 7.88
CA ASN A 89 0.97 -16.29 9.02
C ASN A 89 -0.52 -16.52 9.26
N LEU A 90 -1.03 -17.64 8.75
CA LEU A 90 -2.47 -17.91 8.66
C LEU A 90 -3.19 -16.80 7.85
N ALA A 91 -4.01 -15.97 8.50
CA ALA A 91 -4.67 -14.83 7.87
C ALA A 91 -3.89 -13.50 8.07
N ALA A 92 -2.90 -13.47 8.98
CA ALA A 92 -2.14 -12.26 9.29
C ALA A 92 -1.07 -11.98 8.24
N ALA A 93 -0.98 -10.72 7.80
CA ALA A 93 0.04 -10.29 6.86
C ALA A 93 1.42 -10.21 7.54
N LEU A 94 2.42 -10.81 6.91
CA LEU A 94 3.83 -10.64 7.24
C LEU A 94 4.50 -9.88 6.09
N PRO A 95 4.52 -8.52 6.12
CA PRO A 95 5.14 -7.74 5.08
C PRO A 95 6.64 -8.04 5.02
N ARG A 96 7.19 -7.96 3.81
CA ARG A 96 8.63 -7.94 3.55
C ARG A 96 9.08 -6.58 3.09
N ARG A 97 8.28 -5.91 2.25
CA ARG A 97 8.60 -4.60 1.69
C ARG A 97 7.34 -3.80 1.39
N PHE A 98 7.42 -2.51 1.69
CA PHE A 98 6.51 -1.48 1.20
C PHE A 98 7.33 -0.43 0.46
N GLU A 99 6.80 0.04 -0.66
CA GLU A 99 7.36 1.10 -1.47
C GLU A 99 6.26 2.03 -1.92
N GLY A 100 6.46 3.34 -1.78
CA GLY A 100 5.59 4.37 -2.32
C GLY A 100 6.44 5.44 -2.97
N GLU A 101 6.13 5.79 -4.21
CA GLU A 101 6.78 6.86 -4.96
C GLU A 101 5.75 7.72 -5.67
N GLY A 102 5.97 9.03 -5.69
CA GLY A 102 5.07 9.96 -6.35
C GLY A 102 5.48 11.41 -6.21
N VAL A 103 4.56 12.28 -6.59
CA VAL A 103 4.68 13.73 -6.48
C VAL A 103 3.42 14.28 -5.84
N TRP A 104 3.58 15.23 -4.93
CA TRP A 104 2.49 15.98 -4.34
C TRP A 104 2.79 17.47 -4.37
N ARG A 105 1.95 18.26 -5.05
CA ARG A 105 2.13 19.71 -5.24
C ARG A 105 3.51 20.08 -5.81
N GLY A 106 4.05 19.24 -6.68
CA GLY A 106 5.38 19.41 -7.29
C GLY A 106 6.54 18.83 -6.47
N ASP A 107 6.33 18.47 -5.21
CA ASP A 107 7.38 17.86 -4.37
C ASP A 107 7.40 16.34 -4.54
N GLN A 108 8.60 15.79 -4.73
CA GLN A 108 8.80 14.34 -4.70
C GLN A 108 8.41 13.77 -3.33
N ARG A 109 7.76 12.61 -3.35
CA ARG A 109 7.43 11.81 -2.17
C ARG A 109 7.89 10.39 -2.42
N SER A 110 8.70 9.87 -1.50
CA SER A 110 9.18 8.49 -1.57
C SER A 110 9.19 7.88 -0.18
N THR A 111 8.85 6.61 -0.06
CA THR A 111 8.91 5.87 1.19
C THR A 111 9.21 4.42 0.88
N VAL A 112 10.30 3.89 1.43
CA VAL A 112 10.65 2.47 1.33
C VAL A 112 10.83 1.94 2.73
N ILE A 113 10.07 0.90 3.07
CA ILE A 113 10.14 0.22 4.36
C ILE A 113 10.43 -1.25 4.07
N ALA A 114 11.54 -1.75 4.62
CA ALA A 114 11.81 -3.17 4.68
C ALA A 114 11.35 -3.72 6.03
N TYR A 115 10.95 -4.99 6.06
CA TYR A 115 10.49 -5.65 7.27
C TYR A 115 11.34 -6.90 7.51
N GLU A 116 11.98 -6.95 8.67
CA GLU A 116 12.79 -8.10 9.10
C GLU A 116 12.27 -8.59 10.44
N GLN A 117 11.80 -9.84 10.48
CA GLN A 117 11.26 -10.45 11.72
C GLN A 117 10.17 -9.61 12.41
N GLY A 118 9.34 -8.92 11.62
CA GLY A 118 8.28 -8.04 12.14
C GLY A 118 8.75 -6.65 12.55
N GLN A 119 10.05 -6.33 12.42
CA GLN A 119 10.58 -5.00 12.66
C GLN A 119 10.64 -4.21 11.34
N PRO A 120 9.96 -3.05 11.24
CA PRO A 120 10.13 -2.15 10.10
C PRO A 120 11.46 -1.41 10.17
N SER A 121 12.10 -1.26 9.02
CA SER A 121 13.29 -0.46 8.77
C SER A 121 13.01 0.50 7.61
N VAL A 122 12.95 1.80 7.91
CA VAL A 122 12.73 2.84 6.90
C VAL A 122 14.03 3.07 6.12
N GLN A 123 14.09 2.60 4.88
CA GLN A 123 15.27 2.72 4.01
C GLN A 123 15.29 4.05 3.24
N VAL A 124 14.12 4.52 2.83
CA VAL A 124 13.95 5.80 2.10
C VAL A 124 12.75 6.51 2.69
N LEU A 125 12.88 7.83 2.91
CA LEU A 125 11.80 8.68 3.38
C LEU A 125 11.98 10.10 2.83
N ILE A 126 11.16 10.49 1.87
CA ILE A 126 11.19 11.80 1.23
C ILE A 126 9.79 12.44 1.34
N PRO A 127 9.66 13.65 1.92
CA PRO A 127 10.70 14.34 2.70
C PRO A 127 11.09 13.53 3.95
N PRO A 128 12.27 13.76 4.55
CA PRO A 128 12.64 13.07 5.79
C PRO A 128 11.59 13.31 6.88
N ALA A 129 11.55 12.44 7.88
CA ALA A 129 10.77 12.72 9.09
C ALA A 129 11.36 13.98 9.72
N ASP A 130 10.58 15.06 9.70
CA ASP A 130 10.99 16.38 10.17
C ASP A 130 10.78 16.51 11.68
N ALA A 131 11.37 17.56 12.25
CA ALA A 131 11.14 17.95 13.63
C ALA A 131 9.72 18.51 13.87
N GLU A 132 8.87 18.58 12.84
CA GLU A 132 7.47 18.99 12.98
C GLU A 132 6.62 17.87 13.55
N ARG A 133 7.11 16.63 13.58
CA ARG A 133 6.41 15.48 14.18
C ARG A 133 7.09 14.98 15.44
N ASP A 134 6.28 14.47 16.36
CA ASP A 134 6.80 13.64 17.44
C ASP A 134 7.32 12.32 16.88
N PRO A 135 8.49 11.84 17.33
CA PRO A 135 9.03 10.58 16.86
C PRO A 135 8.11 9.42 17.27
N VAL A 136 8.06 8.37 16.44
CA VAL A 136 7.45 7.10 16.83
C VAL A 136 8.53 6.25 17.51
N PRO A 137 8.43 5.93 18.81
CA PRO A 137 9.39 5.09 19.49
C PRO A 137 9.56 3.74 18.79
N GLU A 138 10.80 3.28 18.61
CA GLU A 138 11.11 2.02 17.90
C GLU A 138 10.37 0.81 18.48
N ALA A 139 10.27 0.74 19.82
CA ALA A 139 9.52 -0.30 20.52
C ALA A 139 8.02 -0.33 20.14
N LEU A 140 7.45 0.79 19.69
CA LEU A 140 6.07 0.85 19.21
C LEU A 140 5.93 0.51 17.72
N GLN A 141 7.04 0.43 16.98
CA GLN A 141 7.06 0.06 15.56
C GLN A 141 7.12 -1.46 15.36
N ALA A 142 7.63 -2.21 16.35
CA ALA A 142 7.69 -3.67 16.29
C ALA A 142 6.31 -4.29 16.00
N ASN A 143 6.29 -5.29 15.11
CA ASN A 143 5.11 -6.01 14.65
C ASN A 143 4.02 -5.14 13.99
N THR A 144 4.39 -3.97 13.49
CA THR A 144 3.51 -3.17 12.64
C THR A 144 3.64 -3.60 11.18
N ILE A 145 2.62 -3.28 10.39
CA ILE A 145 2.59 -3.54 8.95
C ILE A 145 2.30 -2.24 8.19
N ASP A 146 2.48 -2.20 6.87
CA ASP A 146 2.06 -1.03 6.09
C ASP A 146 0.55 -1.08 5.78
N THR A 147 0.00 0.04 5.33
CA THR A 147 -1.43 0.18 5.02
C THR A 147 -1.92 -0.76 3.93
N LEU A 148 -1.11 -1.06 2.90
CA LEU A 148 -1.52 -1.98 1.84
C LEU A 148 -1.45 -3.44 2.30
N SER A 149 -0.51 -3.77 3.18
CA SER A 149 -0.49 -5.08 3.86
C SER A 149 -1.71 -5.27 4.79
N ALA A 150 -2.16 -4.20 5.46
CA ALA A 150 -3.41 -4.24 6.23
C ALA A 150 -4.65 -4.45 5.32
N LEU A 151 -4.66 -3.83 4.13
CA LEU A 151 -5.67 -4.09 3.12
C LEU A 151 -5.62 -5.55 2.62
N ALA A 152 -4.43 -6.08 2.33
CA ALA A 152 -4.25 -7.47 1.93
C ALA A 152 -4.81 -8.44 2.99
N GLN A 153 -4.50 -8.19 4.27
CA GLN A 153 -5.02 -8.95 5.40
C GLN A 153 -6.56 -8.92 5.46
N LEU A 154 -7.18 -7.74 5.29
CA LEU A 154 -8.64 -7.61 5.26
C LEU A 154 -9.26 -8.40 4.09
N LEU A 155 -8.70 -8.27 2.88
CA LEU A 155 -9.19 -9.00 1.71
C LEU A 155 -9.05 -10.51 1.91
N ARG A 156 -7.90 -10.98 2.44
CA ARG A 156 -7.70 -12.40 2.78
C ARG A 156 -8.70 -12.90 3.81
N GLN A 157 -8.97 -12.11 4.85
CA GLN A 157 -9.98 -12.43 5.87
C GLN A 157 -11.38 -12.59 5.24
N VAL A 158 -11.75 -11.67 4.35
CA VAL A 158 -13.05 -11.72 3.65
C VAL A 158 -13.14 -12.92 2.73
N GLU A 159 -12.11 -13.23 1.96
CA GLU A 159 -12.09 -14.39 1.06
C GLU A 159 -12.15 -15.72 1.83
N THR A 160 -11.50 -15.81 2.99
CA THR A 160 -11.41 -17.07 3.76
C THR A 160 -12.60 -17.30 4.68
N THR A 161 -13.22 -16.25 5.20
CA THR A 161 -14.27 -16.37 6.22
C THR A 161 -15.63 -15.81 5.79
N GLY A 162 -15.68 -15.03 4.70
CA GLY A 162 -16.85 -14.25 4.33
C GLY A 162 -17.14 -13.09 5.29
N ARG A 163 -16.18 -12.73 6.15
CA ARG A 163 -16.36 -11.74 7.20
C ARG A 163 -15.22 -10.70 7.22
N CYS A 164 -15.43 -9.57 7.90
CA CYS A 164 -14.53 -8.43 7.85
C CYS A 164 -13.69 -8.24 9.12
N GLU A 165 -13.75 -9.16 10.10
CA GLU A 165 -13.04 -9.01 11.37
C GLU A 165 -11.53 -9.03 11.16
N SER A 166 -10.94 -7.85 11.12
CA SER A 166 -9.50 -7.65 10.95
C SER A 166 -9.05 -6.48 11.83
N ARG A 167 -7.85 -6.58 12.37
CA ARG A 167 -7.19 -5.51 13.11
C ARG A 167 -5.70 -5.53 12.79
N ALA A 168 -5.11 -4.36 12.65
CA ALA A 168 -3.69 -4.20 12.44
C ALA A 168 -3.19 -2.90 13.09
N ARG A 169 -1.94 -2.91 13.55
CA ARG A 169 -1.20 -1.68 13.81
C ARG A 169 -0.36 -1.38 12.57
N THR A 170 -0.50 -0.17 12.05
CA THR A 170 0.18 0.24 10.84
C THR A 170 1.26 1.29 11.12
N PHE A 171 2.37 1.19 10.40
CA PHE A 171 3.44 2.17 10.41
C PHE A 171 3.80 2.57 8.97
N ASP A 172 3.74 3.87 8.68
CA ASP A 172 3.98 4.40 7.32
C ASP A 172 5.34 5.11 7.19
N GLY A 173 6.24 4.90 8.16
CA GLY A 173 7.52 5.59 8.25
C GLY A 173 7.45 6.92 9.03
N ARG A 174 6.26 7.48 9.28
CA ARG A 174 6.07 8.73 10.03
C ARG A 174 5.06 8.61 11.16
N ARG A 175 4.06 7.75 11.02
CA ARG A 175 2.91 7.63 11.90
C ARG A 175 2.65 6.19 12.24
N LEU A 176 2.30 5.99 13.51
CA LEU A 176 1.72 4.74 13.97
C LEU A 176 0.21 4.92 14.03
N ALA A 177 -0.54 3.98 13.48
CA ALA A 177 -1.98 3.93 13.62
C ALA A 177 -2.44 2.51 14.02
N GLU A 178 -3.68 2.42 14.48
CA GLU A 178 -4.40 1.16 14.55
C GLU A 178 -5.62 1.28 13.64
N VAL A 179 -5.85 0.24 12.86
CA VAL A 179 -7.02 0.09 12.01
C VAL A 179 -7.74 -1.19 12.38
N SER A 180 -9.07 -1.15 12.36
CA SER A 180 -9.88 -2.35 12.50
C SER A 180 -11.12 -2.31 11.64
N ALA A 181 -11.62 -3.47 11.26
CA ALA A 181 -12.82 -3.65 10.47
C ALA A 181 -13.73 -4.72 11.09
N ARG A 182 -15.04 -4.60 10.83
CA ARG A 182 -16.08 -5.52 11.29
C ARG A 182 -17.17 -5.66 10.24
N THR A 183 -17.83 -6.82 10.23
CA THR A 183 -18.95 -7.05 9.32
C THR A 183 -20.17 -6.25 9.79
N ALA A 184 -20.73 -5.43 8.91
CA ALA A 184 -21.97 -4.70 9.13
C ALA A 184 -23.20 -5.39 8.50
N GLY A 185 -22.97 -6.40 7.65
CA GLY A 185 -24.01 -7.19 6.99
C GLY A 185 -23.89 -7.12 5.46
N ASP A 186 -24.84 -7.74 4.76
CA ASP A 186 -24.96 -7.63 3.31
C ASP A 186 -25.92 -6.49 2.94
N GLU A 187 -25.56 -5.73 1.92
CA GLU A 187 -26.39 -4.67 1.33
C GLU A 187 -26.47 -4.83 -0.18
N THR A 188 -27.66 -4.65 -0.75
CA THR A 188 -27.83 -4.61 -2.21
C THR A 188 -27.60 -3.19 -2.71
N LEU A 189 -26.59 -3.04 -3.57
CA LEU A 189 -26.27 -1.77 -4.23
C LEU A 189 -27.03 -1.65 -5.55
N THR A 190 -27.44 -0.42 -5.87
CA THR A 190 -28.01 -0.06 -7.17
C THR A 190 -26.97 0.71 -7.97
N ALA A 191 -26.89 0.45 -9.27
CA ALA A 191 -26.05 1.23 -10.16
C ALA A 191 -26.46 2.71 -10.16
N THR A 192 -25.47 3.58 -10.32
CA THR A 192 -25.62 5.03 -10.38
C THR A 192 -24.75 5.60 -11.49
N ALA A 193 -24.90 6.89 -11.80
CA ALA A 193 -23.99 7.57 -12.72
C ALA A 193 -22.51 7.55 -12.29
N ARG A 194 -22.21 7.28 -11.01
CA ARG A 194 -20.85 7.21 -10.46
C ARG A 194 -20.35 5.78 -10.23
N SER A 195 -21.24 4.79 -10.27
CA SER A 195 -20.90 3.40 -9.98
C SER A 195 -21.70 2.45 -10.86
N PRO A 196 -21.05 1.74 -11.80
CA PRO A 196 -21.71 0.77 -12.66
C PRO A 196 -22.11 -0.52 -11.92
N PHE A 197 -21.60 -0.77 -10.72
CA PHE A 197 -21.91 -1.99 -9.98
C PHE A 197 -23.34 -1.97 -9.43
N ALA A 198 -24.05 -3.10 -9.59
CA ALA A 198 -25.33 -3.36 -8.95
C ALA A 198 -25.36 -4.81 -8.46
N GLY A 199 -25.91 -5.04 -7.27
CA GLY A 199 -26.02 -6.37 -6.67
C GLY A 199 -25.64 -6.41 -5.19
N PRO A 200 -25.66 -7.60 -4.57
CA PRO A 200 -25.33 -7.78 -3.18
C PRO A 200 -23.83 -7.52 -2.93
N ALA A 201 -23.53 -6.84 -1.84
CA ALA A 201 -22.18 -6.56 -1.38
C ALA A 201 -22.07 -6.71 0.15
N LEU A 202 -20.98 -7.31 0.60
CA LEU A 202 -20.64 -7.39 2.01
C LEU A 202 -20.18 -6.01 2.48
N ARG A 203 -20.89 -5.39 3.42
CA ARG A 203 -20.47 -4.14 4.05
C ARG A 203 -19.53 -4.44 5.22
N CYS A 204 -18.31 -3.92 5.11
CA CYS A 204 -17.31 -3.86 6.17
C CYS A 204 -17.24 -2.42 6.70
N ASP A 205 -17.62 -2.21 7.95
CA ASP A 205 -17.35 -0.94 8.63
C ASP A 205 -15.96 -0.98 9.24
N PHE A 206 -15.19 0.08 9.07
CA PHE A 206 -13.82 0.19 9.57
C PHE A 206 -13.59 1.50 10.31
N GLU A 207 -12.61 1.46 11.20
CA GLU A 207 -12.16 2.59 11.98
C GLU A 207 -10.64 2.65 12.03
N GLY A 208 -10.10 3.85 12.10
CA GLY A 208 -8.68 4.11 12.21
C GLY A 208 -8.38 5.20 13.22
N ARG A 209 -7.35 4.98 14.06
CA ARG A 209 -6.83 6.02 14.97
C ARG A 209 -5.32 6.10 14.91
N GLN A 210 -4.80 7.32 14.86
CA GLN A 210 -3.37 7.56 15.01
C GLN A 210 -2.97 7.40 16.48
N LEU A 211 -1.82 6.76 16.73
CA LEU A 211 -1.30 6.47 18.06
C LEU A 211 0.01 7.18 18.38
N ALA A 212 0.82 7.47 17.36
CA ALA A 212 2.07 8.24 17.49
C ALA A 212 2.40 8.93 16.16
N GLY A 213 3.43 9.78 16.13
CA GLY A 213 3.80 10.52 14.91
C GLY A 213 2.97 11.78 14.67
N PHE A 214 2.42 12.35 15.74
CA PHE A 214 1.53 13.52 15.68
C PHE A 214 2.30 14.76 15.21
N LEU A 215 1.63 15.63 14.46
CA LEU A 215 2.17 16.95 14.13
C LEU A 215 2.20 17.81 15.38
N ARG A 216 3.29 18.56 15.57
CA ARG A 216 3.43 19.59 16.60
C ARG A 216 2.72 20.86 16.14
N GLY A 217 2.15 21.59 17.07
CA GLY A 217 1.44 22.85 16.78
C GLY A 217 0.04 22.70 16.16
N GLU A 218 -0.36 21.48 15.80
CA GLU A 218 -1.71 21.16 15.34
C GLU A 218 -2.64 20.77 16.50
N ASP A 219 -3.95 20.83 16.27
CA ASP A 219 -4.98 20.40 17.22
C ASP A 219 -4.83 18.90 17.55
N GLN A 220 -4.27 18.65 18.73
CA GLN A 220 -3.95 17.33 19.24
C GLN A 220 -5.20 16.46 19.47
N GLU A 221 -6.33 17.06 19.85
CA GLU A 221 -7.57 16.33 20.03
C GLU A 221 -8.12 15.90 18.66
N ALA A 222 -8.13 16.82 17.69
CA ALA A 222 -8.50 16.50 16.32
C ALA A 222 -7.63 15.40 15.70
N LEU A 223 -6.32 15.42 15.98
CA LEU A 223 -5.41 14.39 15.47
C LEU A 223 -5.63 13.00 16.09
N ARG A 224 -6.22 12.91 17.29
CA ARG A 224 -6.52 11.66 18.00
C ARG A 224 -7.92 11.11 17.73
N ARG A 225 -8.80 11.90 17.08
CA ARG A 225 -10.15 11.43 16.72
C ARG A 225 -10.09 10.17 15.86
N VAL A 226 -10.97 9.25 16.18
CA VAL A 226 -11.21 8.03 15.41
C VAL A 226 -11.87 8.43 14.10
N GLN A 227 -11.30 7.98 12.99
CA GLN A 227 -11.89 8.12 11.67
C GLN A 227 -12.70 6.87 11.36
N HIS A 228 -13.89 7.06 10.83
CA HIS A 228 -14.78 5.97 10.44
C HIS A 228 -14.93 5.89 8.92
N GLY A 229 -15.23 4.68 8.45
CA GLY A 229 -15.59 4.44 7.06
C GLY A 229 -16.28 3.10 6.87
N SER A 230 -16.75 2.89 5.66
CA SER A 230 -17.41 1.66 5.22
C SER A 230 -16.90 1.28 3.84
N ALA A 231 -16.63 0.01 3.63
CA ALA A 231 -16.32 -0.57 2.34
C ALA A 231 -17.37 -1.61 2.00
N TRP A 232 -17.82 -1.65 0.75
CA TRP A 232 -18.72 -2.66 0.21
C TRP A 232 -17.92 -3.56 -0.71
N LEU A 233 -17.84 -4.84 -0.39
CA LEU A 233 -17.03 -5.82 -1.12
C LEU A 233 -17.93 -6.82 -1.85
N ALA A 234 -17.70 -6.96 -3.14
CA ALA A 234 -18.48 -7.85 -3.99
C ALA A 234 -17.63 -8.45 -5.11
N PRO A 235 -17.98 -9.64 -5.61
CA PRO A 235 -17.39 -10.15 -6.83
C PRO A 235 -17.87 -9.31 -8.02
N VAL A 236 -16.94 -8.80 -8.83
CA VAL A 236 -17.25 -8.04 -10.06
C VAL A 236 -17.25 -8.91 -11.32
N ALA A 237 -16.93 -10.20 -11.16
CA ALA A 237 -17.06 -11.23 -12.18
C ALA A 237 -17.52 -12.55 -11.53
N PRO A 238 -18.24 -13.43 -12.26
CA PRO A 238 -18.66 -14.73 -11.73
C PRO A 238 -17.47 -15.55 -11.21
N GLY A 239 -17.55 -16.00 -9.96
CA GLY A 239 -16.50 -16.80 -9.31
C GLY A 239 -15.20 -16.04 -8.99
N GLY A 240 -15.15 -14.74 -9.26
CA GLY A 240 -14.00 -13.90 -8.92
C GLY A 240 -13.95 -13.53 -7.44
N PRO A 241 -12.79 -13.10 -6.94
CA PRO A 241 -12.66 -12.61 -5.57
C PRO A 241 -13.47 -11.33 -5.37
N LYS A 242 -13.82 -11.04 -4.12
CA LYS A 242 -14.49 -9.81 -3.74
C LYS A 242 -13.50 -8.64 -3.79
N VAL A 243 -13.85 -7.61 -4.57
CA VAL A 243 -13.15 -6.32 -4.57
C VAL A 243 -14.01 -5.28 -3.84
N PRO A 244 -13.43 -4.23 -3.26
CA PRO A 244 -14.20 -3.06 -2.87
C PRO A 244 -14.89 -2.49 -4.12
N VAL A 245 -16.22 -2.46 -4.13
CA VAL A 245 -17.02 -1.82 -5.19
C VAL A 245 -17.44 -0.40 -4.82
N ARG A 246 -17.42 -0.10 -3.52
CA ARG A 246 -17.59 1.25 -2.96
C ARG A 246 -16.79 1.36 -1.67
N ILE A 247 -16.14 2.50 -1.44
CA ILE A 247 -15.56 2.85 -0.14
C ILE A 247 -16.00 4.25 0.22
N SER A 248 -16.48 4.47 1.43
CA SER A 248 -16.84 5.78 1.96
C SER A 248 -16.10 6.00 3.27
N PHE A 249 -15.43 7.13 3.44
CA PHE A 249 -14.70 7.44 4.66
C PHE A 249 -14.62 8.94 4.89
N GLU A 250 -14.48 9.31 6.16
CA GLU A 250 -14.29 10.71 6.53
C GLU A 250 -12.82 11.08 6.46
N THR A 251 -12.53 12.11 5.67
CA THR A 251 -11.24 12.79 5.65
C THR A 251 -11.32 14.06 6.49
N ARG A 252 -10.19 14.44 7.09
CA ARG A 252 -10.13 15.64 7.94
C ARG A 252 -10.31 16.94 7.15
N TRP A 253 -9.88 16.96 5.88
CA TRP A 253 -9.85 18.17 5.07
C TRP A 253 -10.95 18.23 4.01
N PHE A 254 -11.46 17.09 3.55
CA PHE A 254 -12.41 17.02 2.43
C PHE A 254 -13.75 16.39 2.82
N GLY A 255 -14.04 16.28 4.13
CA GLY A 255 -15.24 15.63 4.63
C GLY A 255 -15.36 14.19 4.13
N THR A 256 -16.59 13.73 3.89
CA THR A 256 -16.86 12.41 3.33
C THR A 256 -16.31 12.29 1.91
N THR A 257 -15.35 11.39 1.74
CA THR A 257 -14.81 10.96 0.46
C THR A 257 -15.41 9.61 0.11
N THR A 258 -15.83 9.44 -1.15
CA THR A 258 -16.37 8.18 -1.64
C THR A 258 -15.64 7.75 -2.91
N MET A 259 -15.16 6.52 -2.91
CA MET A 259 -14.53 5.87 -4.03
C MET A 259 -15.49 4.83 -4.63
N TYR A 260 -15.66 4.86 -5.94
CA TYR A 260 -16.51 3.91 -6.66
C TYR A 260 -15.67 3.10 -7.64
N TRP A 261 -15.90 1.79 -7.68
CA TRP A 261 -15.33 0.93 -8.71
C TRP A 261 -15.86 1.32 -10.09
N THR A 262 -14.99 1.41 -11.09
CA THR A 262 -15.33 1.85 -12.46
C THR A 262 -15.12 0.77 -13.53
N GLY A 263 -14.48 -0.35 -13.19
CA GLY A 263 -14.16 -1.41 -14.14
C GLY A 263 -12.79 -2.03 -13.89
N ARG A 264 -12.29 -2.79 -14.88
CA ARG A 264 -10.84 -3.03 -14.98
C ARG A 264 -10.18 -1.79 -15.61
N PRO A 265 -8.97 -1.42 -15.20
CA PRO A 265 -8.23 -0.35 -15.87
C PRO A 265 -8.12 -0.66 -17.37
N THR A 266 -8.33 0.34 -18.22
CA THR A 266 -8.00 0.25 -19.65
C THR A 266 -6.49 0.34 -19.80
N GLU A 267 -5.88 -0.65 -20.46
CA GLU A 267 -4.46 -0.60 -20.87
C GLU A 267 -4.16 0.55 -21.82
#